data_AF-A0A7S1IE34-F1
#
_entry.id   AF-A0A7S1IE34-F1
#
_cell.length_a   1.000
_cell.length_b   1.000
_cell.length_c   1.000
_cell.angle_alpha   90.00
_cell.angle_beta   90.00
_cell.angle_gamma   90.00
#
_symmetry.space_group_name_H-M   'P 1'
#
loop_
_entity.id
_entity.type
_entity.pdbx_description
1 polymer ?
#
loop_
_entity_poly.entity_id
_entity_poly.type
_entity_poly.pdbx_seq_one_letter_code
_entity_poly.pdbx_strand_id
1 'polypeptide(L)'
;FFRWYCCLGSPAPFNDSTGMLTCAHHLNLLNRSWYETYCPYFVLMELLTGTKELKRPEKRVPLWAFALAVVVSLAVGGLLAMPLSIGGPGSLLPLRAGLPTAYLQRRAATPSRFVTRVDSNILIPGNGAPIPNGSIVFSDANQILFVGPRAEVPADLTANRTVSVEAVMPGLWDCHTHFAGPLKLRDEPFKVDGILSSGAYPLNYVRFHAAVQDLQDALMMGVTSVRELGGPFGQALHELVRTGWVQGPNFHYAGRAIGMTSGHTDEQTLPLDVFLQMDRARLTTGTLCDGAAECLKRVRENLRMQADVIKVMTSGGVLSEFDQPTDAELSLHEIQAITADAKRAKRAVAAHAHSSGGILNAIVGGVTSIEHGTWMTEEQADLILKRDYMVYTPTITVVQELFNGTTRPASLDDNQWRKGQEALHQHSRTVRMAIAKGMRIVTGTDCPAGCSEVGKEVNFLHMFGMTPLQAIRAATGDAPRCMGQWGLAPKSGQLAVGFEADVLGLAVSPLLDLRVLTRSADITHVWKAGKAVKQP
;
A
#
# COMPACT_ATOMS: atom_id res chain seq x y z
N PHE A 1 -14.48 30.78 -41.30
CA PHE A 1 -15.23 30.65 -42.56
C PHE A 1 -15.31 29.16 -42.87
N PHE A 2 -16.53 28.61 -42.84
CA PHE A 2 -17.09 27.36 -43.44
C PHE A 2 -16.16 26.60 -44.44
N ARG A 3 -16.20 25.27 -44.67
CA ARG A 3 -17.33 24.32 -44.74
C ARG A 3 -16.80 22.87 -44.98
N TRP A 4 -17.64 21.87 -44.68
CA TRP A 4 -17.56 20.46 -45.11
C TRP A 4 -17.43 20.23 -46.63
N TYR A 5 -16.96 19.03 -47.04
CA TYR A 5 -17.71 18.11 -47.94
C TYR A 5 -17.13 16.68 -47.95
N CYS A 6 -18.03 15.70 -47.88
CA CYS A 6 -17.84 14.27 -48.19
C CYS A 6 -17.56 14.05 -49.69
N CYS A 7 -16.94 12.92 -50.04
CA CYS A 7 -17.34 12.13 -51.21
C CYS A 7 -16.92 10.66 -51.10
N LEU A 8 -17.86 9.80 -51.47
CA LEU A 8 -17.87 8.34 -51.53
C LEU A 8 -17.06 7.80 -52.73
N GLY A 9 -16.62 6.54 -52.65
CA GLY A 9 -16.21 5.76 -53.83
C GLY A 9 -15.43 4.47 -53.51
N SER A 10 -16.11 3.34 -53.48
CA SER A 10 -15.54 1.97 -53.59
C SER A 10 -15.68 1.49 -55.06
N PRO A 11 -15.20 0.30 -55.51
CA PRO A 11 -14.18 -0.63 -55.00
C PRO A 11 -13.22 -1.24 -56.08
N ALA A 12 -12.27 -2.08 -55.60
CA ALA A 12 -11.70 -3.29 -56.25
C ALA A 12 -10.40 -3.16 -57.12
N PRO A 13 -9.71 -4.28 -57.48
CA PRO A 13 -8.57 -4.87 -56.74
C PRO A 13 -7.34 -5.13 -57.65
N PHE A 14 -6.15 -5.54 -57.15
CA PHE A 14 -5.21 -6.43 -57.87
C PHE A 14 -4.01 -6.88 -56.98
N ASN A 15 -3.48 -8.04 -57.35
CA ASN A 15 -2.67 -9.01 -56.61
C ASN A 15 -1.14 -8.88 -56.82
N ASP A 16 -0.39 -9.55 -55.95
CA ASP A 16 0.90 -10.26 -56.18
C ASP A 16 2.25 -9.54 -56.34
N SER A 17 3.05 -9.63 -55.26
CA SER A 17 4.34 -10.36 -55.09
C SER A 17 5.58 -10.14 -56.00
N THR A 18 6.75 -10.16 -55.32
CA THR A 18 8.16 -10.36 -55.78
C THR A 18 8.85 -9.17 -56.48
N GLY A 19 10.11 -8.80 -56.23
CA GLY A 19 11.19 -9.28 -55.35
C GLY A 19 12.47 -8.41 -55.49
N MET A 20 13.42 -8.62 -54.58
CA MET A 20 14.88 -8.37 -54.63
C MET A 20 15.49 -6.96 -54.86
N LEU A 21 16.19 -6.48 -53.81
CA LEU A 21 17.65 -6.14 -53.73
C LEU A 21 18.33 -5.64 -55.04
N THR A 22 19.02 -4.49 -55.14
CA THR A 22 20.09 -3.97 -54.28
C THR A 22 20.50 -2.52 -54.67
N CYS A 23 20.95 -1.76 -53.66
CA CYS A 23 22.03 -0.76 -53.64
C CYS A 23 21.94 0.63 -54.32
N ALA A 24 21.97 1.64 -53.42
CA ALA A 24 22.92 2.77 -53.36
C ALA A 24 22.49 4.18 -53.85
N HIS A 25 22.55 5.09 -52.86
CA HIS A 25 23.00 6.48 -52.88
C HIS A 25 22.03 7.64 -53.20
N HIS A 26 21.85 8.46 -52.14
CA HIS A 26 21.65 9.91 -52.08
C HIS A 26 20.52 10.57 -52.88
N LEU A 27 19.46 11.01 -52.18
CA LEU A 27 19.24 12.42 -51.79
C LEU A 27 17.80 12.63 -51.28
N ASN A 28 17.66 13.54 -50.32
CA ASN A 28 16.43 14.26 -49.93
C ASN A 28 15.29 13.50 -49.25
N LEU A 29 15.33 13.43 -47.91
CA LEU A 29 14.11 13.55 -47.10
C LEU A 29 14.36 14.39 -45.85
N LEU A 30 14.28 15.71 -46.04
CA LEU A 30 13.71 16.61 -45.04
C LEU A 30 12.21 16.33 -44.98
N ASN A 31 11.71 15.66 -43.94
CA ASN A 31 10.68 16.22 -43.08
C ASN A 31 10.23 15.25 -41.98
N ARG A 32 10.33 15.76 -40.76
CA ARG A 32 9.40 15.60 -39.63
C ARG A 32 9.25 14.21 -39.05
N SER A 33 10.07 13.98 -38.04
CA SER A 33 9.72 13.06 -36.96
C SER A 33 10.56 13.36 -35.70
N TRP A 34 9.89 13.92 -34.68
CA TRP A 34 10.09 13.64 -33.26
C TRP A 34 11.42 14.04 -32.59
N TYR A 35 11.39 15.09 -31.76
CA TYR A 35 11.99 15.16 -30.41
C TYR A 35 11.70 16.56 -29.81
N GLU A 36 10.59 16.69 -29.08
CA GLU A 36 10.48 17.71 -28.03
C GLU A 36 10.19 17.00 -26.71
N THR A 37 11.26 16.76 -25.96
CA THR A 37 11.23 16.39 -24.55
C THR A 37 11.65 17.64 -23.79
N TYR A 38 10.68 18.50 -23.46
CA TYR A 38 10.94 19.62 -22.55
C TYR A 38 10.63 19.19 -21.11
N CYS A 39 11.72 19.09 -20.34
CA CYS A 39 11.76 18.90 -18.90
C CYS A 39 11.44 20.24 -18.20
N PRO A 40 10.43 20.35 -17.31
CA PRO A 40 10.26 21.53 -16.48
C PRO A 40 10.91 21.28 -15.11
N TYR A 41 12.22 21.40 -15.04
CA TYR A 41 12.90 21.78 -13.80
C TYR A 41 13.36 23.23 -13.98
N PHE A 42 13.13 24.07 -12.96
CA PHE A 42 13.35 25.53 -12.89
C PHE A 42 12.15 26.44 -13.19
N VAL A 43 11.10 26.38 -12.36
CA VAL A 43 10.48 27.56 -11.72
C VAL A 43 9.76 27.10 -10.45
N LEU A 44 10.46 26.88 -9.33
CA LEU A 44 9.85 26.94 -7.99
C LEU A 44 10.92 26.97 -6.88
N MET A 45 11.65 28.08 -6.76
CA MET A 45 12.45 28.38 -5.57
C MET A 45 12.43 29.88 -5.32
N GLU A 46 11.23 30.42 -5.05
CA GLU A 46 11.10 31.70 -4.33
C GLU A 46 9.63 31.91 -3.93
N LEU A 47 9.22 31.34 -2.81
CA LEU A 47 8.01 31.78 -2.09
C LEU A 47 7.97 31.25 -0.64
N LEU A 48 9.07 31.32 0.09
CA LEU A 48 9.06 31.18 1.56
C LEU A 48 10.19 32.01 2.20
N THR A 49 10.01 33.33 2.25
CA THR A 49 10.30 34.15 3.43
C THR A 49 9.79 35.56 3.15
N GLY A 50 8.87 36.04 4.00
CA GLY A 50 8.35 37.40 3.88
C GLY A 50 9.40 38.48 4.08
N THR A 51 9.02 39.68 3.64
CA THR A 51 9.66 40.99 3.84
C THR A 51 10.82 41.35 2.91
N LYS A 52 10.52 42.13 1.86
CA LYS A 52 10.80 43.58 1.76
C LYS A 52 10.54 44.08 0.34
N GLU A 53 9.99 45.28 0.24
CA GLU A 53 9.87 46.04 -1.01
C GLU A 53 11.20 46.07 -1.77
N LEU A 54 11.16 45.74 -3.06
CA LEU A 54 12.25 46.05 -3.99
C LEU A 54 11.67 46.79 -5.19
N LYS A 55 12.01 48.09 -5.23
CA LYS A 55 11.84 48.98 -6.38
C LYS A 55 12.49 48.36 -7.62
N ARG A 56 11.83 48.50 -8.77
CA ARG A 56 12.36 48.16 -10.10
C ARG A 56 13.80 48.68 -10.28
N PRO A 57 14.69 47.89 -10.90
CA PRO A 57 15.76 48.46 -11.69
C PRO A 57 15.59 48.04 -13.16
N GLU A 58 15.45 49.04 -14.01
CA GLU A 58 15.81 48.94 -15.42
C GLU A 58 17.30 48.61 -15.53
N LYS A 59 17.64 47.47 -16.15
CA LYS A 59 18.83 47.27 -17.01
C LYS A 59 18.88 45.83 -17.52
N ARG A 60 18.89 45.67 -18.85
CA ARG A 60 19.07 44.38 -19.53
C ARG A 60 20.54 43.95 -19.41
N VAL A 61 20.78 42.73 -18.94
CA VAL A 61 22.11 42.09 -18.98
C VAL A 61 22.26 41.37 -20.32
N PRO A 62 23.33 41.61 -21.10
CA PRO A 62 23.50 40.96 -22.40
C PRO A 62 23.94 39.49 -22.27
N LEU A 63 23.43 38.65 -23.17
CA LEU A 63 23.54 37.18 -23.16
C LEU A 63 24.96 36.59 -23.07
N TRP A 64 26.01 37.37 -23.38
CA TRP A 64 27.40 36.88 -23.33
C TRP A 64 27.93 36.70 -21.90
N ALA A 65 27.35 37.38 -20.90
CA ALA A 65 27.75 37.23 -19.50
C ALA A 65 27.37 35.85 -18.92
N PHE A 66 26.34 35.20 -19.49
CA PHE A 66 25.95 33.83 -19.11
C PHE A 66 26.88 32.77 -19.71
N ALA A 67 27.46 33.02 -20.89
CA ALA A 67 28.38 32.08 -21.54
C ALA A 67 29.70 31.92 -20.76
N LEU A 68 30.15 32.96 -20.04
CA LEU A 68 31.39 32.90 -19.25
C LEU A 68 31.24 32.06 -17.96
N ALA A 69 30.05 32.02 -17.35
CA ALA A 69 29.80 31.25 -16.12
C ALA A 69 29.74 29.73 -16.37
N VAL A 70 29.31 29.32 -17.57
CA VAL A 70 29.25 27.90 -17.96
C VAL A 70 30.65 27.36 -18.30
N VAL A 71 31.54 28.18 -18.87
CA VAL A 71 32.92 27.76 -19.19
C VAL A 71 33.78 27.62 -17.93
N VAL A 72 33.58 28.45 -16.90
CA VAL A 72 34.32 28.34 -15.63
C VAL A 72 33.87 27.12 -14.80
N SER A 73 32.61 26.72 -14.91
CA SER A 73 32.08 25.55 -14.15
C SER A 73 32.52 24.20 -14.73
N LEU A 74 32.79 24.13 -16.04
CA LEU A 74 33.31 22.92 -16.70
C LEU A 74 34.82 22.71 -16.53
N ALA A 75 35.57 23.75 -16.16
CA ALA A 75 37.02 23.67 -15.92
C ALA A 75 37.38 23.17 -14.50
N VAL A 76 36.45 23.26 -13.53
CA VAL A 76 36.70 22.83 -12.13
C VAL A 76 36.21 21.39 -11.86
N GLY A 77 35.27 20.87 -12.66
CA GLY A 77 34.75 19.49 -12.52
C GLY A 77 35.55 18.39 -13.22
N GLY A 78 36.54 18.74 -14.05
CA GLY A 78 37.29 17.79 -14.89
C GLY A 78 38.57 17.20 -14.29
N LEU A 79 38.89 17.46 -13.02
CA LEU A 79 40.19 17.12 -12.41
C LEU A 79 40.16 15.99 -11.36
N LEU A 80 39.05 15.25 -11.24
CA LEU A 80 38.94 14.12 -10.33
C LEU A 80 38.23 12.93 -10.99
N ALA A 81 38.93 12.24 -11.90
CA ALA A 81 38.83 10.78 -12.11
C ALA A 81 39.61 10.33 -13.36
N MET A 82 40.84 9.87 -13.18
CA MET A 82 41.46 8.88 -14.07
C MET A 82 42.35 7.95 -13.26
N PRO A 83 42.16 6.62 -13.31
CA PRO A 83 43.13 5.67 -12.79
C PRO A 83 44.12 5.31 -13.91
N LEU A 84 45.38 5.71 -13.77
CA LEU A 84 46.48 5.17 -14.56
C LEU A 84 47.35 4.29 -13.66
N SER A 85 47.32 2.99 -13.95
CA SER A 85 48.19 1.98 -13.38
C SER A 85 49.50 1.93 -14.16
N ILE A 86 50.63 2.28 -13.53
CA ILE A 86 51.98 1.84 -13.94
C ILE A 86 52.80 1.61 -12.65
N GLY A 87 53.42 0.44 -12.54
CA GLY A 87 54.08 -0.05 -11.32
C GLY A 87 55.56 0.33 -11.13
N GLY A 88 56.13 -0.15 -10.02
CA GLY A 88 57.58 -0.17 -9.75
C GLY A 88 57.95 0.23 -8.31
N PRO A 89 58.80 -0.52 -7.58
CA PRO A 89 58.92 -0.46 -6.12
C PRO A 89 60.00 0.52 -5.65
N GLY A 90 59.78 1.19 -4.50
CA GLY A 90 60.83 2.01 -3.91
C GLY A 90 60.44 2.70 -2.60
N SER A 91 61.04 2.22 -1.50
CA SER A 91 61.42 2.96 -0.29
C SER A 91 60.34 3.77 0.46
N LEU A 92 59.88 3.15 1.55
CA LEU A 92 59.24 3.77 2.72
C LEU A 92 60.15 4.82 3.37
N LEU A 93 59.64 6.04 3.55
CA LEU A 93 60.12 7.04 4.52
C LEU A 93 58.91 7.47 5.37
N PRO A 94 58.97 7.39 6.70
CA PRO A 94 57.80 7.68 7.53
C PRO A 94 57.72 9.19 7.78
N LEU A 95 56.73 9.86 7.19
CA LEU A 95 56.32 11.18 7.68
C LEU A 95 55.51 11.00 8.96
N ARG A 96 56.20 11.17 10.10
CA ARG A 96 55.58 11.48 11.40
C ARG A 96 54.89 12.84 11.28
N ALA A 97 53.61 12.83 10.92
CA ALA A 97 52.70 13.91 11.25
C ALA A 97 51.95 13.51 12.53
N GLY A 98 52.34 14.13 13.65
CA GLY A 98 51.62 14.00 14.91
C GLY A 98 50.22 14.59 14.77
N LEU A 99 49.21 13.74 14.70
CA LEU A 99 47.82 14.14 14.95
C LEU A 99 47.55 13.99 16.45
N PRO A 100 46.89 14.96 17.10
CA PRO A 100 46.58 14.88 18.51
C PRO A 100 45.68 13.66 18.76
N THR A 101 46.14 12.74 19.60
CA THR A 101 45.44 11.52 20.03
C THR A 101 44.31 11.81 21.03
N ALA A 102 43.60 12.94 20.86
CA ALA A 102 42.57 13.42 21.77
C ALA A 102 41.14 13.34 21.21
N TYR A 103 40.93 12.69 20.05
CA TYR A 103 39.61 12.63 19.41
C TYR A 103 38.97 11.23 19.33
N LEU A 104 39.50 10.22 20.02
CA LEU A 104 38.99 8.83 19.92
C LEU A 104 38.52 8.23 21.25
N GLN A 105 37.91 9.03 22.11
CA GLN A 105 37.18 8.49 23.28
C GLN A 105 36.03 9.38 23.75
N ARG A 106 35.22 9.91 22.82
CA ARG A 106 33.79 10.02 23.16
C ARG A 106 33.23 8.61 23.07
N ARG A 107 33.07 7.94 24.21
CA ARG A 107 31.96 7.00 24.35
C ARG A 107 30.74 7.77 23.85
N ALA A 108 30.19 7.37 22.70
CA ALA A 108 28.89 7.88 22.31
C ALA A 108 27.97 7.52 23.48
N ALA A 109 27.62 8.52 24.30
CA ALA A 109 26.55 8.35 25.24
C ALA A 109 25.37 7.89 24.39
N THR A 110 24.86 6.68 24.63
CA THR A 110 23.60 6.25 24.03
C THR A 110 22.64 7.42 24.27
N PRO A 111 22.10 8.06 23.21
CA PRO A 111 21.19 9.19 23.41
C PRO A 111 20.12 8.73 24.39
N SER A 112 19.88 9.53 25.45
CA SER A 112 18.89 9.14 26.45
C SER A 112 17.57 8.94 25.73
N ARG A 113 17.09 7.70 25.68
CA ARG A 113 15.86 7.35 24.97
C ARG A 113 14.70 8.07 25.63
N PHE A 114 13.81 8.65 24.83
CA PHE A 114 12.60 9.26 25.38
C PHE A 114 11.62 8.14 25.73
N VAL A 115 11.33 7.99 27.02
CA VAL A 115 10.42 6.96 27.55
C VAL A 115 9.06 7.58 27.86
N THR A 116 8.01 6.97 27.31
CA THR A 116 6.62 7.31 27.59
C THR A 116 5.98 6.20 28.42
N ARG A 117 5.25 6.59 29.46
CA ARG A 117 4.35 5.74 30.23
C ARG A 117 2.90 6.16 29.95
N VAL A 118 2.05 5.19 29.68
CA VAL A 118 0.61 5.40 29.53
C VAL A 118 -0.10 4.55 30.57
N ASP A 119 -0.82 5.22 31.46
CA ASP A 119 -1.68 4.62 32.48
C ASP A 119 -3.12 4.61 31.97
N SER A 120 -3.85 3.52 32.20
CA SER A 120 -5.25 3.41 31.78
C SER A 120 -6.13 2.75 32.82
N ASN A 121 -7.45 2.97 32.72
CA ASN A 121 -8.43 2.22 33.51
C ASN A 121 -8.55 0.79 32.98
N ILE A 122 -8.40 0.61 31.66
CA ILE A 122 -8.32 -0.70 31.02
C ILE A 122 -7.22 -0.75 29.96
N LEU A 123 -6.38 -1.78 30.01
CA LEU A 123 -5.37 -2.06 28.98
C LEU A 123 -5.77 -3.30 28.21
N ILE A 124 -5.90 -3.18 26.90
CA ILE A 124 -6.26 -4.28 26.01
C ILE A 124 -4.98 -4.70 25.29
N PRO A 125 -4.40 -5.87 25.56
CA PRO A 125 -3.07 -6.21 25.03
C PRO A 125 -3.05 -6.59 23.54
N GLY A 126 -4.21 -6.71 22.88
CA GLY A 126 -4.34 -7.24 21.51
C GLY A 126 -4.34 -8.77 21.43
N ASN A 127 -3.72 -9.44 22.40
CA ASN A 127 -3.82 -10.89 22.60
C ASN A 127 -3.81 -11.20 24.10
N GLY A 128 -4.81 -11.95 24.58
CA GLY A 128 -5.01 -12.24 26.00
C GLY A 128 -6.11 -11.39 26.64
N ALA A 129 -6.27 -11.52 27.96
CA ALA A 129 -7.31 -10.82 28.72
C ALA A 129 -6.94 -9.33 28.92
N PRO A 130 -7.93 -8.42 28.89
CA PRO A 130 -7.72 -7.03 29.30
C PRO A 130 -7.25 -6.92 30.76
N ILE A 131 -6.38 -5.94 31.04
CA ILE A 131 -5.78 -5.68 32.35
C ILE A 131 -6.41 -4.42 32.95
N PRO A 132 -7.22 -4.53 34.02
CA PRO A 132 -7.75 -3.38 34.74
C PRO A 132 -6.63 -2.59 35.42
N ASN A 133 -6.76 -1.27 35.47
CA ASN A 133 -5.74 -0.36 36.01
C ASN A 133 -4.35 -0.67 35.45
N GLY A 134 -4.28 -0.85 34.12
CA GLY A 134 -3.06 -1.23 33.42
C GLY A 134 -2.14 -0.04 33.15
N SER A 135 -0.89 -0.38 32.86
CA SER A 135 0.13 0.55 32.36
C SER A 135 0.96 -0.09 31.27
N ILE A 136 1.38 0.73 30.32
CA ILE A 136 2.38 0.39 29.32
C ILE A 136 3.51 1.43 29.35
N VAL A 137 4.75 0.97 29.23
CA VAL A 137 5.94 1.82 29.11
C VAL A 137 6.67 1.46 27.84
N PHE A 138 7.00 2.46 27.01
CA PHE A 138 7.71 2.28 25.76
C PHE A 138 8.67 3.44 25.48
N SER A 139 9.62 3.21 24.59
CA SER A 139 10.58 4.22 24.15
C SER A 139 10.37 4.63 22.70
N ASP A 140 10.84 5.83 22.35
CA ASP A 140 10.91 6.38 20.99
C ASP A 140 11.84 5.61 20.02
N ALA A 141 12.51 4.57 20.52
CA ALA A 141 13.27 3.59 19.76
C ALA A 141 12.42 2.40 19.29
N ASN A 142 11.09 2.55 19.25
CA ASN A 142 10.13 1.50 18.86
C ASN A 142 10.20 0.24 19.73
N GLN A 143 10.30 0.41 21.05
CA GLN A 143 10.42 -0.72 21.99
C GLN A 143 9.46 -0.56 23.16
N ILE A 144 8.59 -1.56 23.35
CA ILE A 144 7.80 -1.73 24.57
C ILE A 144 8.70 -2.33 25.65
N LEU A 145 8.76 -1.65 26.79
CA LEU A 145 9.61 -1.97 27.95
C LEU A 145 8.85 -2.66 29.07
N PHE A 146 7.56 -2.33 29.24
CA PHE A 146 6.69 -2.93 30.26
C PHE A 146 5.23 -2.89 29.81
N VAL A 147 4.49 -3.95 30.16
CA VAL A 147 3.02 -4.03 30.03
C VAL A 147 2.52 -4.84 31.22
N GLY A 148 1.56 -4.29 31.98
CA GLY A 148 1.01 -4.99 33.13
C GLY A 148 0.15 -4.10 34.02
N PRO A 149 -0.21 -4.58 35.22
CA PRO A 149 -0.87 -3.76 36.24
C PRO A 149 -0.03 -2.55 36.61
N ARG A 150 -0.67 -1.39 36.82
CA ARG A 150 0.01 -0.12 37.17
C ARG A 150 0.88 -0.22 38.42
N ALA A 151 0.46 -1.03 39.39
CA ALA A 151 1.19 -1.25 40.63
C ALA A 151 2.51 -2.01 40.45
N GLU A 152 2.67 -2.70 39.31
CA GLU A 152 3.84 -3.53 39.00
C GLU A 152 4.85 -2.81 38.09
N VAL A 153 4.61 -1.55 37.72
CA VAL A 153 5.55 -0.78 36.90
C VAL A 153 6.90 -0.69 37.65
N PRO A 154 8.00 -1.19 37.07
CA PRO A 154 9.32 -1.17 37.71
C PRO A 154 9.75 0.25 38.09
N ALA A 155 10.24 0.42 39.33
CA ALA A 155 10.61 1.72 39.87
C ALA A 155 11.84 2.35 39.16
N ASP A 156 12.67 1.53 38.51
CA ASP A 156 13.82 1.93 37.72
C ASP A 156 13.46 2.40 36.31
N LEU A 157 12.24 2.10 35.82
CA LEU A 157 11.72 2.64 34.57
C LEU A 157 11.20 4.08 34.76
N THR A 158 12.13 5.03 34.75
CA THR A 158 11.80 6.46 34.80
C THR A 158 11.26 6.91 33.45
N ALA A 159 9.98 7.30 33.39
CA ALA A 159 9.37 7.87 32.19
C ALA A 159 9.68 9.38 32.08
N ASN A 160 10.03 9.83 30.87
CA ASN A 160 10.13 11.26 30.57
C ASN A 160 8.75 11.91 30.51
N ARG A 161 7.72 11.13 30.17
CA ARG A 161 6.32 11.56 30.13
C ARG A 161 5.39 10.46 30.61
N THR A 162 4.44 10.83 31.46
CA THR A 162 3.33 9.98 31.86
C THR A 162 2.03 10.58 31.34
N VAL A 163 1.18 9.76 30.73
CA VAL A 163 -0.15 10.13 30.24
C VAL A 163 -1.18 9.19 30.86
N SER A 164 -2.36 9.71 31.18
CA SER A 164 -3.50 8.89 31.63
C SER A 164 -4.61 8.93 30.58
N VAL A 165 -5.16 7.77 30.24
CA VAL A 165 -6.27 7.61 29.28
C VAL A 165 -7.33 6.65 29.85
N GLU A 166 -8.51 6.61 29.26
CA GLU A 166 -9.54 5.65 29.69
C GLU A 166 -9.13 4.23 29.31
N ALA A 167 -8.82 4.01 28.03
CA ALA A 167 -8.36 2.74 27.52
C ALA A 167 -7.10 2.87 26.67
N VAL A 168 -6.26 1.83 26.71
CA VAL A 168 -5.08 1.71 25.84
C VAL A 168 -5.10 0.38 25.12
N MET A 169 -4.74 0.37 23.84
CA MET A 169 -4.68 -0.82 22.98
C MET A 169 -3.59 -0.72 21.91
N PRO A 170 -3.22 -1.81 21.20
CA PRO A 170 -2.32 -1.70 20.05
C PRO A 170 -2.93 -0.84 18.94
N GLY A 171 -2.05 -0.28 18.10
CA GLY A 171 -2.45 0.31 16.84
C GLY A 171 -3.20 -0.67 15.93
N LEU A 172 -4.19 -0.14 15.21
CA LEU A 172 -5.03 -0.93 14.31
C LEU A 172 -4.27 -1.31 13.04
N TRP A 173 -4.65 -2.44 12.47
CA TRP A 173 -4.19 -2.96 11.20
C TRP A 173 -5.33 -3.04 10.19
N ASP A 174 -5.12 -2.47 9.01
CA ASP A 174 -5.97 -2.76 7.84
C ASP A 174 -5.26 -3.75 6.91
N CYS A 175 -5.73 -5.00 6.85
CA CYS A 175 -5.09 -6.06 6.08
C CYS A 175 -5.55 -6.13 4.61
N HIS A 176 -6.41 -5.23 4.15
CA HIS A 176 -6.81 -5.16 2.75
C HIS A 176 -7.19 -3.72 2.42
N THR A 177 -6.27 -3.00 1.79
CA THR A 177 -6.47 -1.61 1.39
C THR A 177 -5.88 -1.33 0.02
N HIS A 178 -6.31 -0.22 -0.59
CA HIS A 178 -5.80 0.29 -1.84
C HIS A 178 -5.58 1.80 -1.72
N PHE A 179 -4.33 2.25 -1.93
CA PHE A 179 -4.01 3.68 -1.95
C PHE A 179 -4.03 4.20 -3.39
N ALA A 180 -5.23 4.35 -3.94
CA ALA A 180 -5.44 4.76 -5.32
C ALA A 180 -5.54 6.28 -5.50
N GLY A 181 -5.62 7.04 -4.40
CA GLY A 181 -5.74 8.50 -4.42
C GLY A 181 -6.93 9.00 -5.24
N PRO A 182 -8.17 8.55 -4.94
CA PRO A 182 -9.34 8.99 -5.65
C PRO A 182 -9.51 10.50 -5.44
N LEU A 183 -9.70 11.23 -6.53
CA LEU A 183 -9.94 12.66 -6.45
C LEU A 183 -11.37 12.86 -5.93
N LYS A 184 -11.50 13.20 -4.65
CA LYS A 184 -12.75 13.72 -4.08
C LYS A 184 -13.01 15.10 -4.68
N LEU A 185 -13.54 15.16 -5.91
CA LEU A 185 -14.10 16.39 -6.45
C LEU A 185 -15.32 16.72 -5.60
N ARG A 186 -15.38 17.96 -5.11
CA ARG A 186 -16.05 18.38 -3.87
C ARG A 186 -17.55 18.06 -3.74
N ASP A 187 -18.24 17.58 -4.77
CA ASP A 187 -19.66 17.21 -4.74
C ASP A 187 -20.03 16.09 -5.74
N GLU A 188 -19.05 15.36 -6.30
CA GLU A 188 -19.32 14.28 -7.26
C GLU A 188 -19.29 12.90 -6.57
N PRO A 189 -20.26 12.02 -6.85
CA PRO A 189 -20.16 10.63 -6.43
C PRO A 189 -18.86 10.03 -6.99
N PHE A 190 -18.21 9.17 -6.20
CA PHE A 190 -17.13 8.31 -6.68
C PHE A 190 -17.54 7.77 -8.06
N LYS A 191 -16.74 7.98 -9.10
CA LYS A 191 -16.92 7.20 -10.32
C LYS A 191 -15.81 6.16 -10.29
N VAL A 192 -16.16 4.90 -10.51
CA VAL A 192 -15.20 3.90 -10.99
C VAL A 192 -14.86 4.32 -12.42
N ASP A 193 -14.22 5.47 -12.58
CA ASP A 193 -13.70 5.85 -13.87
C ASP A 193 -12.48 4.96 -14.07
N GLY A 194 -12.62 4.04 -15.02
CA GLY A 194 -11.56 3.15 -15.46
C GLY A 194 -10.27 3.91 -15.79
N ILE A 195 -9.23 3.14 -16.06
CA ILE A 195 -7.85 3.60 -16.08
C ILE A 195 -7.54 4.85 -16.96
N LEU A 196 -8.43 5.29 -17.85
CA LEU A 196 -8.27 6.56 -18.57
C LEU A 196 -8.22 7.78 -17.65
N SER A 197 -8.89 7.75 -16.48
CA SER A 197 -8.76 8.78 -15.45
C SER A 197 -7.47 8.63 -14.61
N SER A 198 -6.88 7.43 -14.59
CA SER A 198 -5.60 7.14 -13.92
C SER A 198 -4.37 7.25 -14.84
N GLY A 199 -4.55 7.34 -16.15
CA GLY A 199 -3.48 7.45 -17.16
C GLY A 199 -3.18 8.88 -17.60
N ALA A 200 -4.06 9.86 -17.30
CA ALA A 200 -3.82 11.26 -17.68
C ALA A 200 -2.66 11.86 -16.85
N TYR A 201 -1.53 12.08 -17.52
CA TYR A 201 -0.22 12.37 -16.92
C TYR A 201 -0.10 13.64 -16.03
N PRO A 202 -1.05 14.62 -15.95
CA PRO A 202 -1.02 15.59 -14.85
C PRO A 202 -1.81 15.16 -13.61
N LEU A 203 -2.84 14.30 -13.73
CA LEU A 203 -3.69 13.93 -12.59
C LEU A 203 -3.01 12.94 -11.64
N ASN A 204 -2.04 12.14 -12.11
CA ASN A 204 -1.34 11.20 -11.24
C ASN A 204 -0.56 11.85 -10.10
N TYR A 205 -0.03 13.07 -10.28
CA TYR A 205 0.59 13.81 -9.16
C TYR A 205 -0.43 14.22 -8.11
N VAL A 206 -1.62 14.66 -8.54
CA VAL A 206 -2.72 15.04 -7.65
C VAL A 206 -3.25 13.82 -6.90
N ARG A 207 -3.43 12.70 -7.61
CA ARG A 207 -3.84 11.43 -7.01
C ARG A 207 -2.79 10.89 -6.04
N PHE A 208 -1.52 10.97 -6.40
CA PHE A 208 -0.45 10.59 -5.49
C PHE A 208 -0.45 11.44 -4.22
N HIS A 209 -0.67 12.76 -4.34
CA HIS A 209 -0.82 13.63 -3.19
C HIS A 209 -2.03 13.24 -2.33
N ALA A 210 -3.18 12.95 -2.95
CA ALA A 210 -4.36 12.45 -2.24
C ALA A 210 -4.05 11.13 -1.51
N ALA A 211 -3.35 10.19 -2.15
CA ALA A 211 -2.93 8.94 -1.53
C ALA A 211 -1.99 9.14 -0.32
N VAL A 212 -1.18 10.20 -0.32
CA VAL A 212 -0.36 10.60 0.84
C VAL A 212 -1.24 11.17 1.97
N GLN A 213 -2.27 11.95 1.65
CA GLN A 213 -3.23 12.46 2.65
C GLN A 213 -4.02 11.31 3.27
N ASP A 214 -4.55 10.43 2.44
CA ASP A 214 -5.23 9.18 2.79
C ASP A 214 -4.42 8.33 3.79
N LEU A 215 -3.11 8.23 3.57
CA LEU A 215 -2.17 7.54 4.45
C LEU A 215 -2.02 8.22 5.83
N GLN A 216 -2.01 9.55 5.85
CA GLN A 216 -1.94 10.35 7.07
C GLN A 216 -3.27 10.27 7.85
N ASP A 217 -4.40 10.36 7.16
CA ASP A 217 -5.75 10.25 7.74
C ASP A 217 -5.95 8.88 8.41
N ALA A 218 -5.48 7.80 7.78
CA ALA A 218 -5.46 6.46 8.38
C ALA A 218 -4.72 6.45 9.72
N LEU A 219 -3.54 7.09 9.79
CA LEU A 219 -2.76 7.20 11.02
C LEU A 219 -3.50 8.00 12.10
N MET A 220 -4.17 9.08 11.72
CA MET A 220 -4.99 9.89 12.64
C MET A 220 -6.21 9.14 13.17
N MET A 221 -6.64 8.09 12.47
CA MET A 221 -7.67 7.14 12.87
C MET A 221 -7.12 5.90 13.59
N GLY A 222 -5.87 5.95 14.02
CA GLY A 222 -5.24 4.89 14.80
C GLY A 222 -4.81 3.67 13.99
N VAL A 223 -4.86 3.74 12.66
CA VAL A 223 -4.30 2.71 11.78
C VAL A 223 -2.79 2.90 11.72
N THR A 224 -2.07 1.99 12.36
CA THR A 224 -0.60 2.07 12.48
C THR A 224 0.11 1.12 11.53
N SER A 225 -0.62 0.20 10.90
CA SER A 225 -0.09 -0.72 9.90
C SER A 225 -1.13 -1.03 8.83
N VAL A 226 -0.69 -1.21 7.59
CA VAL A 226 -1.55 -1.51 6.45
C VAL A 226 -0.94 -2.59 5.56
N ARG A 227 -1.78 -3.43 4.97
CA ARG A 227 -1.44 -4.35 3.87
C ARG A 227 -2.18 -3.89 2.60
N GLU A 228 -1.46 -3.14 1.78
CA GLU A 228 -1.91 -2.64 0.49
C GLU A 228 -1.86 -3.77 -0.55
N LEU A 229 -3.01 -4.08 -1.17
CA LEU A 229 -3.17 -5.28 -2.00
C LEU A 229 -3.32 -4.99 -3.50
N GLY A 230 -3.11 -3.76 -3.95
CA GLY A 230 -3.06 -3.46 -5.38
C GLY A 230 -3.38 -2.00 -5.67
N GLY A 231 -2.38 -1.22 -6.03
CA GLY A 231 -2.57 0.21 -6.23
C GLY A 231 -1.42 0.79 -7.05
N PRO A 232 -1.67 1.88 -7.78
CA PRO A 232 -0.67 2.45 -8.68
C PRO A 232 0.52 3.09 -7.92
N PHE A 233 0.34 3.39 -6.63
CA PHE A 233 1.29 4.16 -5.83
C PHE A 233 1.97 3.37 -4.71
N GLY A 234 1.65 2.08 -4.53
CA GLY A 234 2.12 1.29 -3.39
C GLY A 234 3.64 1.31 -3.22
N GLN A 235 4.42 1.16 -4.30
CA GLN A 235 5.88 1.21 -4.26
C GLN A 235 6.42 2.57 -3.79
N ALA A 236 5.84 3.66 -4.29
CA ALA A 236 6.28 5.02 -3.96
C ALA A 236 5.93 5.37 -2.51
N LEU A 237 4.72 5.03 -2.05
CA LEU A 237 4.29 5.24 -0.66
C LEU A 237 5.12 4.41 0.31
N HIS A 238 5.38 3.14 -0.02
CA HIS A 238 6.28 2.27 0.75
C HIS A 238 7.64 2.93 0.94
N GLU A 239 8.26 3.43 -0.14
CA GLU A 239 9.57 4.08 -0.07
C GLU A 239 9.53 5.37 0.77
N LEU A 240 8.51 6.22 0.61
CA LEU A 240 8.36 7.47 1.37
C LEU A 240 8.21 7.22 2.87
N VAL A 241 7.43 6.21 3.27
CA VAL A 241 7.26 5.83 4.67
C VAL A 241 8.56 5.24 5.23
N ARG A 242 9.17 4.31 4.49
CA ARG A 242 10.39 3.61 4.91
C ARG A 242 11.57 4.56 5.14
N THR A 243 11.69 5.57 4.30
CA THR A 243 12.75 6.60 4.38
C THR A 243 12.41 7.75 5.33
N GLY A 244 11.17 7.81 5.83
CA GLY A 244 10.71 8.84 6.77
C GLY A 244 10.39 10.19 6.15
N TRP A 245 10.31 10.29 4.82
CA TRP A 245 9.85 11.52 4.13
C TRP A 245 8.38 11.83 4.40
N VAL A 246 7.57 10.77 4.58
CA VAL A 246 6.17 10.88 4.97
C VAL A 246 5.93 10.07 6.24
N GLN A 247 5.25 10.70 7.19
CA GLN A 247 4.74 9.99 8.36
C GLN A 247 3.48 9.21 7.98
N GLY A 248 3.49 7.90 8.23
CA GLY A 248 2.37 7.01 7.96
C GLY A 248 2.46 5.69 8.74
N PRO A 249 1.43 4.83 8.64
CA PRO A 249 1.46 3.46 9.15
C PRO A 249 2.65 2.67 8.59
N ASN A 250 3.01 1.56 9.23
CA ASN A 250 3.86 0.55 8.61
C ASN A 250 3.16 0.07 7.34
N PHE A 251 3.82 0.26 6.21
CA PHE A 251 3.21 0.07 4.91
C PHE A 251 3.73 -1.22 4.32
N HIS A 252 2.90 -2.26 4.27
CA HIS A 252 3.21 -3.50 3.57
C HIS A 252 2.45 -3.50 2.26
N TYR A 253 3.09 -3.82 1.14
CA TYR A 253 2.43 -3.70 -0.17
C TYR A 253 2.67 -4.90 -1.09
N ALA A 254 1.66 -5.18 -1.92
CA ALA A 254 1.65 -6.33 -2.82
C ALA A 254 2.39 -6.12 -4.15
N GLY A 255 2.74 -4.88 -4.44
CA GLY A 255 3.06 -4.46 -5.80
C GLY A 255 1.78 -4.50 -6.65
N ARG A 256 1.87 -5.07 -7.85
CA ARG A 256 0.77 -5.12 -8.80
C ARG A 256 0.00 -6.43 -8.61
N ALA A 257 -1.32 -6.35 -8.43
CA ALA A 257 -2.15 -7.54 -8.33
C ALA A 257 -2.06 -8.37 -9.63
N ILE A 258 -1.97 -9.69 -9.51
CA ILE A 258 -1.78 -10.60 -10.64
C ILE A 258 -3.13 -11.26 -10.98
N GLY A 259 -3.60 -11.12 -12.21
CA GLY A 259 -4.77 -11.86 -12.73
C GLY A 259 -4.54 -12.35 -14.15
N MET A 260 -5.54 -13.02 -14.73
CA MET A 260 -5.48 -13.53 -16.10
C MET A 260 -6.13 -12.56 -17.10
N THR A 261 -5.88 -12.76 -18.39
CA THR A 261 -6.63 -12.05 -19.43
C THR A 261 -8.13 -12.33 -19.28
N SER A 262 -8.96 -11.29 -19.44
CA SER A 262 -10.40 -11.32 -19.19
C SER A 262 -10.78 -11.62 -17.73
N GLY A 263 -9.86 -11.45 -16.76
CA GLY A 263 -10.15 -11.57 -15.34
C GLY A 263 -10.25 -10.24 -14.59
N HIS A 264 -10.30 -10.30 -13.25
CA HIS A 264 -10.63 -9.14 -12.41
C HIS A 264 -9.62 -7.97 -12.47
N THR A 265 -8.35 -8.24 -12.80
CA THR A 265 -7.34 -7.17 -13.00
C THR A 265 -7.36 -6.57 -14.40
N ASP A 266 -8.14 -7.13 -15.33
CA ASP A 266 -8.20 -6.70 -16.72
C ASP A 266 -9.22 -5.56 -16.87
N GLU A 267 -8.78 -4.43 -17.43
CA GLU A 267 -9.68 -3.31 -17.72
C GLU A 267 -10.41 -3.57 -19.03
N GLN A 268 -11.47 -4.35 -18.91
CA GLN A 268 -12.28 -4.89 -20.00
C GLN A 268 -12.98 -3.82 -20.87
N THR A 269 -13.05 -2.58 -20.38
CA THR A 269 -13.57 -1.44 -21.15
C THR A 269 -12.57 -0.87 -22.17
N LEU A 270 -11.29 -1.23 -22.06
CA LEU A 270 -10.23 -0.79 -22.97
C LEU A 270 -9.93 -1.84 -24.03
N PRO A 271 -9.48 -1.43 -25.24
CA PRO A 271 -8.83 -2.35 -26.15
C PRO A 271 -7.64 -3.03 -25.46
N LEU A 272 -7.56 -4.36 -25.60
CA LEU A 272 -6.54 -5.17 -24.90
C LEU A 272 -5.11 -4.68 -25.16
N ASP A 273 -4.80 -4.26 -26.38
CA ASP A 273 -3.47 -3.75 -26.74
C ASP A 273 -3.15 -2.43 -26.02
N VAL A 274 -4.14 -1.56 -25.83
CA VAL A 274 -4.01 -0.35 -25.01
C VAL A 274 -3.74 -0.73 -23.56
N PHE A 275 -4.52 -1.65 -22.98
CA PHE A 275 -4.31 -2.11 -21.61
C PHE A 275 -2.91 -2.72 -21.43
N LEU A 276 -2.46 -3.59 -22.33
CA LEU A 276 -1.14 -4.21 -22.29
C LEU A 276 0.00 -3.18 -22.41
N GLN A 277 -0.17 -2.12 -23.18
CA GLN A 277 0.80 -1.02 -23.23
C GLN A 277 0.88 -0.29 -21.88
N MET A 278 -0.27 -0.02 -21.26
CA MET A 278 -0.32 0.59 -19.93
C MET A 278 0.25 -0.32 -18.84
N ASP A 279 -0.03 -1.63 -18.91
CA ASP A 279 0.52 -2.66 -18.01
C ASP A 279 2.06 -2.68 -18.06
N ARG A 280 2.62 -2.63 -19.28
CA ARG A 280 4.08 -2.54 -19.50
C ARG A 280 4.66 -1.23 -18.99
N ALA A 281 3.93 -0.12 -19.15
CA ALA A 281 4.29 1.19 -18.60
C ALA A 281 4.04 1.30 -17.09
N ARG A 282 3.45 0.28 -16.45
CA ARG A 282 3.09 0.23 -15.02
C ARG A 282 2.12 1.33 -14.60
N LEU A 283 1.18 1.65 -15.49
CA LEU A 283 0.15 2.67 -15.26
C LEU A 283 -1.19 2.07 -14.82
N THR A 284 -1.26 0.75 -14.64
CA THR A 284 -2.47 0.02 -14.22
C THR A 284 -2.32 -0.52 -12.80
N THR A 285 -3.45 -0.76 -12.14
CA THR A 285 -3.55 -1.28 -10.76
C THR A 285 -3.15 -2.77 -10.64
N GLY A 286 -3.37 -3.55 -11.70
CA GLY A 286 -3.03 -4.96 -11.80
C GLY A 286 -2.17 -5.30 -13.02
N THR A 287 -1.81 -6.56 -13.17
CA THR A 287 -0.99 -7.08 -14.25
C THR A 287 -1.50 -8.45 -14.70
N LEU A 288 -1.43 -8.73 -16.00
CA LEU A 288 -1.94 -9.99 -16.55
C LEU A 288 -0.86 -11.07 -16.61
N CYS A 289 -1.25 -12.31 -16.40
CA CYS A 289 -0.46 -13.48 -16.73
C CYS A 289 -1.33 -14.59 -17.30
N ASP A 290 -0.87 -15.17 -18.41
CA ASP A 290 -1.52 -16.35 -18.99
C ASP A 290 -0.49 -17.49 -19.07
N GLY A 291 -0.72 -18.51 -18.26
CA GLY A 291 0.18 -19.64 -18.06
C GLY A 291 1.16 -19.44 -16.90
N ALA A 292 1.55 -20.57 -16.28
CA ALA A 292 2.41 -20.58 -15.10
C ALA A 292 3.75 -19.86 -15.25
N ALA A 293 4.35 -19.89 -16.45
CA ALA A 293 5.61 -19.20 -16.72
C ALA A 293 5.46 -17.68 -16.64
N GLU A 294 4.37 -17.13 -17.17
CA GLU A 294 4.08 -15.71 -17.08
C GLU A 294 3.72 -15.31 -15.65
N CYS A 295 2.91 -16.10 -14.95
CA CYS A 295 2.52 -15.79 -13.58
C CYS A 295 3.73 -15.79 -12.64
N LEU A 296 4.64 -16.75 -12.79
CA LEU A 296 5.93 -16.76 -12.11
C LEU A 296 6.77 -15.51 -12.42
N LYS A 297 6.79 -15.06 -13.69
CA LYS A 297 7.48 -13.84 -14.08
C LYS A 297 6.90 -12.61 -13.36
N ARG A 298 5.57 -12.48 -13.28
CA ARG A 298 4.91 -11.35 -12.57
C ARG A 298 5.23 -11.34 -11.08
N VAL A 299 5.31 -12.50 -10.43
CA VAL A 299 5.79 -12.59 -9.04
C VAL A 299 7.19 -11.99 -8.90
N ARG A 300 8.12 -12.37 -9.79
CA ARG A 300 9.50 -11.85 -9.74
C ARG A 300 9.59 -10.36 -10.03
N GLU A 301 8.71 -9.82 -10.86
CA GLU A 301 8.62 -8.38 -11.10
C GLU A 301 8.16 -7.63 -9.85
N ASN A 302 7.16 -8.15 -9.13
CA ASN A 302 6.75 -7.62 -7.81
C ASN A 302 7.88 -7.72 -6.78
N LEU A 303 8.60 -8.85 -6.73
CA LEU A 303 9.77 -9.02 -5.85
C LEU A 303 10.89 -8.03 -6.20
N ARG A 304 11.13 -7.76 -7.49
CA ARG A 304 12.10 -6.74 -7.94
C ARG A 304 11.72 -5.35 -7.45
N MET A 305 10.42 -5.05 -7.34
CA MET A 305 9.94 -3.78 -6.78
C MET A 305 10.09 -3.71 -5.26
N GLN A 306 10.40 -4.84 -4.59
CA GLN A 306 10.46 -5.03 -3.14
C GLN A 306 9.08 -5.19 -2.48
N ALA A 307 8.13 -5.85 -3.16
CA ALA A 307 6.85 -6.19 -2.54
C ALA A 307 7.01 -7.13 -1.32
N ASP A 308 6.22 -6.89 -0.28
CA ASP A 308 6.19 -7.65 0.97
C ASP A 308 5.18 -8.80 0.96
N VAL A 309 4.19 -8.71 0.08
CA VAL A 309 3.15 -9.71 -0.15
C VAL A 309 2.91 -9.83 -1.65
N ILE A 310 2.24 -10.90 -2.09
CA ILE A 310 1.78 -11.05 -3.48
C ILE A 310 0.25 -11.11 -3.45
N LYS A 311 -0.41 -10.36 -4.32
CA LYS A 311 -1.87 -10.44 -4.53
C LYS A 311 -2.16 -11.17 -5.84
N VAL A 312 -3.12 -12.09 -5.79
CA VAL A 312 -3.64 -12.80 -6.97
C VAL A 312 -5.17 -12.69 -7.05
N MET A 313 -5.71 -12.70 -8.26
CA MET A 313 -7.15 -12.82 -8.50
C MET A 313 -7.49 -14.25 -8.91
N THR A 314 -8.21 -14.95 -8.03
CA THR A 314 -8.63 -16.35 -8.25
C THR A 314 -10.11 -16.50 -8.59
N SER A 315 -10.81 -15.37 -8.71
CA SER A 315 -12.19 -15.29 -9.17
C SER A 315 -12.44 -13.94 -9.83
N GLY A 316 -13.57 -13.83 -10.54
CA GLY A 316 -14.07 -12.54 -10.99
C GLY A 316 -14.41 -11.59 -9.85
N GLY A 317 -14.66 -10.34 -10.20
CA GLY A 317 -14.91 -9.25 -9.29
C GLY A 317 -16.36 -8.76 -9.31
N VAL A 318 -16.80 -8.20 -8.19
CA VAL A 318 -18.11 -7.56 -8.09
C VAL A 318 -18.18 -6.31 -8.98
N LEU A 319 -17.05 -5.61 -9.12
CA LEU A 319 -16.92 -4.37 -9.89
C LEU A 319 -16.43 -4.58 -11.33
N SER A 320 -16.09 -5.80 -11.73
CA SER A 320 -15.68 -6.08 -13.12
C SER A 320 -16.86 -5.96 -14.08
N GLU A 321 -16.56 -5.68 -15.35
CA GLU A 321 -17.56 -5.58 -16.42
C GLU A 321 -18.10 -6.95 -16.82
N PHE A 322 -17.22 -7.80 -17.38
CA PHE A 322 -17.57 -9.04 -18.05
C PHE A 322 -17.48 -10.28 -17.16
N ASP A 323 -16.41 -10.42 -16.36
CA ASP A 323 -16.27 -11.56 -15.45
C ASP A 323 -17.39 -11.57 -14.38
N GLN A 324 -17.67 -12.73 -13.80
CA GLN A 324 -18.61 -12.83 -12.67
C GLN A 324 -17.88 -13.19 -11.37
N PRO A 325 -18.33 -12.69 -10.22
CA PRO A 325 -17.82 -13.11 -8.91
C PRO A 325 -17.87 -14.62 -8.66
N THR A 326 -18.75 -15.33 -9.37
CA THR A 326 -18.91 -16.78 -9.31
C THR A 326 -17.96 -17.56 -10.22
N ASP A 327 -17.23 -16.88 -11.10
CA ASP A 327 -16.27 -17.51 -12.00
C ASP A 327 -14.96 -17.80 -11.26
N ALA A 328 -14.34 -18.94 -11.54
CA ALA A 328 -12.99 -19.23 -11.07
C ALA A 328 -11.98 -18.67 -12.06
N GLU A 329 -10.99 -17.93 -11.57
CA GLU A 329 -9.90 -17.38 -12.36
C GLU A 329 -8.58 -17.98 -11.90
N LEU A 330 -7.61 -17.99 -12.82
CA LEU A 330 -6.35 -18.73 -12.72
C LEU A 330 -6.56 -20.24 -12.53
N SER A 331 -5.85 -21.03 -13.32
CA SER A 331 -5.73 -22.45 -13.09
C SER A 331 -4.97 -22.74 -11.79
N LEU A 332 -5.22 -23.93 -11.22
CA LEU A 332 -4.46 -24.41 -10.07
C LEU A 332 -2.94 -24.40 -10.33
N HIS A 333 -2.51 -24.73 -11.55
CA HIS A 333 -1.10 -24.75 -11.91
C HIS A 333 -0.46 -23.35 -11.90
N GLU A 334 -1.20 -22.33 -12.35
CA GLU A 334 -0.75 -20.93 -12.26
C GLU A 334 -0.64 -20.47 -10.81
N ILE A 335 -1.65 -20.76 -9.99
CA ILE A 335 -1.63 -20.41 -8.56
C ILE A 335 -0.45 -21.10 -7.85
N GLN A 336 -0.21 -22.38 -8.13
CA GLN A 336 0.94 -23.12 -7.57
C GLN A 336 2.28 -22.54 -8.01
N ALA A 337 2.42 -22.09 -9.26
CA ALA A 337 3.63 -21.42 -9.73
C ALA A 337 3.88 -20.11 -8.96
N ILE A 338 2.80 -19.33 -8.73
CA ILE A 338 2.87 -18.09 -7.96
C ILE A 338 3.30 -18.36 -6.51
N THR A 339 2.60 -19.26 -5.82
CA THR A 339 2.87 -19.56 -4.41
C THR A 339 4.23 -20.20 -4.19
N ALA A 340 4.72 -21.00 -5.15
CA ALA A 340 6.06 -21.56 -5.09
C ALA A 340 7.16 -20.48 -5.12
N ASP A 341 7.09 -19.49 -6.01
CA ASP A 341 8.08 -18.40 -6.07
C ASP A 341 7.94 -17.45 -4.87
N ALA A 342 6.70 -17.10 -4.48
CA ALA A 342 6.44 -16.29 -3.31
C ALA A 342 7.02 -16.93 -2.04
N LYS A 343 6.80 -18.24 -1.85
CA LYS A 343 7.36 -19.00 -0.72
C LYS A 343 8.89 -19.02 -0.72
N ARG A 344 9.54 -19.22 -1.88
CA ARG A 344 11.01 -19.16 -1.97
C ARG A 344 11.55 -17.78 -1.58
N ALA A 345 10.79 -16.74 -1.90
CA ALA A 345 11.05 -15.38 -1.47
C ALA A 345 10.46 -15.02 -0.10
N LYS A 346 9.91 -15.97 0.67
CA LYS A 346 9.32 -15.75 2.00
C LYS A 346 8.17 -14.73 2.03
N ARG A 347 7.39 -14.63 0.95
CA ARG A 347 6.23 -13.72 0.83
C ARG A 347 4.92 -14.45 1.01
N ALA A 348 3.99 -13.84 1.73
CA ALA A 348 2.59 -14.27 1.74
C ALA A 348 1.95 -14.11 0.35
N VAL A 349 0.89 -14.86 0.11
CA VAL A 349 0.03 -14.72 -1.08
C VAL A 349 -1.41 -14.52 -0.61
N ALA A 350 -1.98 -13.37 -0.96
CA ALA A 350 -3.37 -13.02 -0.73
C ALA A 350 -4.18 -13.28 -2.00
N ALA A 351 -5.32 -13.97 -1.88
CA ALA A 351 -6.19 -14.27 -3.00
C ALA A 351 -7.51 -13.51 -2.90
N HIS A 352 -7.79 -12.65 -3.88
CA HIS A 352 -9.16 -12.25 -4.17
C HIS A 352 -9.95 -13.49 -4.60
N ALA A 353 -10.94 -13.88 -3.80
CA ALA A 353 -11.69 -15.09 -4.04
C ALA A 353 -13.14 -14.96 -3.55
N HIS A 354 -14.04 -14.68 -4.48
CA HIS A 354 -15.47 -14.75 -4.27
C HIS A 354 -16.00 -16.15 -4.59
N SER A 355 -15.65 -16.71 -5.75
CA SER A 355 -16.22 -17.96 -6.25
C SER A 355 -15.78 -19.17 -5.44
N SER A 356 -16.69 -20.14 -5.26
CA SER A 356 -16.35 -21.37 -4.55
C SER A 356 -15.22 -22.14 -5.26
N GLY A 357 -15.21 -22.17 -6.60
CA GLY A 357 -14.13 -22.78 -7.37
C GLY A 357 -12.79 -22.07 -7.20
N GLY A 358 -12.79 -20.74 -7.25
CA GLY A 358 -11.60 -19.92 -7.00
C GLY A 358 -11.04 -20.09 -5.59
N ILE A 359 -11.91 -20.09 -4.58
CA ILE A 359 -11.55 -20.33 -3.18
C ILE A 359 -10.89 -21.71 -3.02
N LEU A 360 -11.47 -22.77 -3.60
CA LEU A 360 -10.87 -24.11 -3.54
C LEU A 360 -9.49 -24.13 -4.21
N ASN A 361 -9.37 -23.55 -5.40
CA ASN A 361 -8.11 -23.47 -6.13
C ASN A 361 -7.05 -22.68 -5.35
N ALA A 362 -7.43 -21.59 -4.69
CA ALA A 362 -6.54 -20.80 -3.84
C ALA A 362 -6.05 -21.60 -2.63
N ILE A 363 -6.95 -22.28 -1.91
CA ILE A 363 -6.62 -23.13 -0.75
C ILE A 363 -5.66 -24.26 -1.17
N VAL A 364 -5.97 -24.98 -2.25
CA VAL A 364 -5.15 -26.10 -2.74
C VAL A 364 -3.83 -25.60 -3.35
N GLY A 365 -3.87 -24.44 -4.01
CA GLY A 365 -2.70 -23.78 -4.58
C GLY A 365 -1.73 -23.23 -3.53
N GLY A 366 -2.12 -23.17 -2.26
CA GLY A 366 -1.22 -22.85 -1.15
C GLY A 366 -1.11 -21.36 -0.84
N VAL A 367 -2.15 -20.57 -1.12
CA VAL A 367 -2.20 -19.17 -0.69
C VAL A 367 -2.23 -19.07 0.84
N THR A 368 -1.88 -17.90 1.38
CA THR A 368 -1.82 -17.66 2.83
C THR A 368 -3.00 -16.86 3.36
N SER A 369 -3.72 -16.13 2.51
CA SER A 369 -4.96 -15.48 2.90
C SER A 369 -6.03 -15.52 1.81
N ILE A 370 -7.28 -15.65 2.24
CA ILE A 370 -8.46 -15.52 1.40
C ILE A 370 -9.10 -14.17 1.69
N GLU A 371 -9.31 -13.38 0.64
CA GLU A 371 -10.00 -12.10 0.71
C GLU A 371 -11.45 -12.25 0.21
N HIS A 372 -12.39 -11.53 0.83
CA HIS A 372 -13.84 -11.56 0.60
C HIS A 372 -14.50 -12.89 0.98
N GLY A 373 -14.15 -13.99 0.30
CA GLY A 373 -14.65 -15.33 0.59
C GLY A 373 -16.15 -15.51 0.38
N THR A 374 -16.81 -14.73 -0.48
CA THR A 374 -18.28 -14.62 -0.52
C THR A 374 -18.99 -15.98 -0.62
N TRP A 375 -18.62 -16.85 -1.57
CA TRP A 375 -19.22 -18.18 -1.74
C TRP A 375 -18.37 -19.31 -1.13
N MET A 376 -17.67 -19.04 -0.02
CA MET A 376 -16.98 -20.09 0.73
C MET A 376 -17.98 -21.08 1.32
N THR A 377 -17.74 -22.36 1.10
CA THR A 377 -18.53 -23.46 1.68
C THR A 377 -18.01 -23.85 3.06
N GLU A 378 -18.80 -24.59 3.83
CA GLU A 378 -18.36 -25.12 5.12
C GLU A 378 -17.18 -26.07 4.98
N GLU A 379 -17.16 -26.89 3.93
CA GLU A 379 -16.06 -27.81 3.65
C GLU A 379 -14.76 -27.05 3.34
N GLN A 380 -14.86 -25.93 2.63
CA GLN A 380 -13.70 -25.06 2.36
C GLN A 380 -13.22 -24.34 3.62
N ALA A 381 -14.13 -23.88 4.47
CA ALA A 381 -13.78 -23.34 5.78
C ALA A 381 -13.03 -24.39 6.64
N ASP A 382 -13.50 -25.65 6.63
CA ASP A 382 -12.84 -26.75 7.33
C ASP A 382 -11.44 -27.06 6.74
N LEU A 383 -11.25 -26.91 5.42
CA LEU A 383 -9.94 -27.02 4.80
C LEU A 383 -8.99 -25.89 5.22
N ILE A 384 -9.49 -24.66 5.40
CA ILE A 384 -8.70 -23.53 5.91
C ILE A 384 -8.34 -23.76 7.38
N LEU A 385 -9.26 -24.26 8.22
CA LEU A 385 -9.00 -24.54 9.63
C LEU A 385 -7.90 -25.60 9.85
N LYS A 386 -7.79 -26.57 8.92
CA LYS A 386 -6.69 -27.56 8.93
C LYS A 386 -5.32 -26.93 8.60
N ARG A 387 -5.28 -25.67 8.16
CA ARG A 387 -4.08 -24.93 7.78
C ARG A 387 -3.91 -23.73 8.71
N ASP A 388 -3.24 -23.96 9.82
CA ASP A 388 -3.01 -22.98 10.88
C ASP A 388 -2.30 -21.68 10.44
N TYR A 389 -1.68 -21.65 9.26
CA TYR A 389 -1.04 -20.47 8.70
C TYR A 389 -1.99 -19.58 7.90
N MET A 390 -3.17 -20.08 7.50
CA MET A 390 -4.10 -19.30 6.69
C MET A 390 -4.89 -18.31 7.54
N VAL A 391 -5.20 -17.17 6.94
CA VAL A 391 -6.13 -16.17 7.49
C VAL A 391 -7.25 -15.86 6.50
N TYR A 392 -8.39 -15.42 7.02
CA TYR A 392 -9.52 -14.95 6.23
C TYR A 392 -9.74 -13.45 6.49
N THR A 393 -9.79 -12.65 5.42
CA THR A 393 -10.09 -11.21 5.48
C THR A 393 -11.42 -10.97 4.77
N PRO A 394 -12.52 -10.77 5.51
CA PRO A 394 -13.85 -10.74 4.91
C PRO A 394 -14.15 -9.46 4.15
N THR A 395 -13.53 -8.32 4.48
CA THR A 395 -13.81 -7.01 3.86
C THR A 395 -15.30 -6.66 3.85
N ILE A 396 -15.91 -6.71 5.03
CA ILE A 396 -17.34 -6.46 5.23
C ILE A 396 -17.68 -5.01 4.89
N THR A 397 -16.76 -4.08 5.17
CA THR A 397 -16.95 -2.65 4.99
C THR A 397 -17.33 -2.31 3.56
N VAL A 398 -16.52 -2.66 2.55
CA VAL A 398 -16.83 -2.36 1.15
C VAL A 398 -18.17 -2.95 0.71
N VAL A 399 -18.49 -4.17 1.14
CA VAL A 399 -19.74 -4.85 0.75
C VAL A 399 -20.95 -4.16 1.38
N GLN A 400 -20.87 -3.84 2.67
CA GLN A 400 -21.97 -3.19 3.39
C GLN A 400 -22.17 -1.74 2.94
N GLU A 401 -21.10 -0.97 2.76
CA GLU A 401 -21.23 0.44 2.40
C GLU A 401 -21.71 0.65 0.97
N LEU A 402 -21.27 -0.18 0.03
CA LEU A 402 -21.69 -0.05 -1.37
C LEU A 402 -23.08 -0.64 -1.62
N PHE A 403 -23.45 -1.74 -0.94
CA PHE A 403 -24.61 -2.54 -1.35
C PHE A 403 -25.74 -2.65 -0.32
N ASN A 404 -25.55 -2.30 0.96
CA ASN A 404 -26.62 -2.42 1.97
C ASN A 404 -27.64 -1.25 1.94
N GLY A 405 -27.64 -0.45 0.88
CA GLY A 405 -28.62 0.61 0.64
C GLY A 405 -29.78 0.16 -0.25
N THR A 406 -30.89 0.89 -0.21
CA THR A 406 -32.04 0.66 -1.10
C THR A 406 -31.90 1.34 -2.46
N THR A 407 -30.86 2.17 -2.63
CA THR A 407 -30.62 2.96 -3.84
C THR A 407 -29.23 2.66 -4.35
N ARG A 408 -29.14 2.35 -5.65
CA ARG A 408 -27.86 2.14 -6.32
C ARG A 408 -27.02 3.43 -6.27
N PRO A 409 -25.79 3.38 -5.76
CA PRO A 409 -24.84 4.48 -5.89
C PRO A 409 -24.66 4.89 -7.36
N ALA A 410 -24.54 6.19 -7.63
CA ALA A 410 -24.25 6.68 -8.99
C ALA A 410 -22.89 6.21 -9.52
N SER A 411 -22.03 5.70 -8.64
CA SER A 411 -20.72 5.13 -8.95
C SER A 411 -20.77 3.77 -9.64
N LEU A 412 -21.92 3.10 -9.60
CA LEU A 412 -22.10 1.73 -10.06
C LEU A 412 -23.09 1.67 -11.22
N ASP A 413 -22.78 0.83 -12.21
CA ASP A 413 -23.75 0.47 -13.24
C ASP A 413 -24.77 -0.59 -12.76
N ASP A 414 -25.73 -0.93 -13.61
CA ASP A 414 -26.80 -1.91 -13.28
C ASP A 414 -26.25 -3.32 -13.04
N ASN A 415 -25.21 -3.71 -13.79
CA ASN A 415 -24.60 -5.03 -13.71
C ASN A 415 -23.79 -5.18 -12.42
N GLN A 416 -22.94 -4.21 -12.08
CA GLN A 416 -22.19 -4.14 -10.83
C GLN A 416 -23.13 -4.11 -9.61
N TRP A 417 -24.21 -3.31 -9.68
CA TRP A 417 -25.22 -3.28 -8.61
C TRP A 417 -25.89 -4.64 -8.41
N ARG A 418 -26.31 -5.30 -9.50
CA ARG A 418 -26.92 -6.63 -9.44
C ARG A 418 -25.95 -7.65 -8.83
N LYS A 419 -24.70 -7.72 -9.31
CA LYS A 419 -23.66 -8.60 -8.76
C LYS A 419 -23.46 -8.37 -7.26
N GLY A 420 -23.40 -7.10 -6.84
CA GLY A 420 -23.22 -6.74 -5.44
C GLY A 420 -24.41 -7.08 -4.55
N GLN A 421 -25.65 -6.90 -5.02
CA GLN A 421 -26.85 -7.32 -4.30
C GLN A 421 -26.91 -8.84 -4.10
N GLU A 422 -26.50 -9.61 -5.11
CA GLU A 422 -26.37 -11.07 -5.01
C GLU A 422 -25.29 -11.47 -3.98
N ALA A 423 -24.15 -10.77 -4.01
CA ALA A 423 -23.04 -11.01 -3.10
C ALA A 423 -23.36 -10.63 -1.64
N LEU A 424 -24.11 -9.56 -1.37
CA LEU A 424 -24.34 -9.00 -0.04
C LEU A 424 -24.87 -10.02 0.97
N HIS A 425 -25.96 -10.70 0.62
CA HIS A 425 -26.59 -11.68 1.51
C HIS A 425 -25.72 -12.90 1.72
N GLN A 426 -25.10 -13.39 0.65
CA GLN A 426 -24.26 -14.57 0.70
C GLN A 426 -22.98 -14.30 1.51
N HIS A 427 -22.32 -13.16 1.28
CA HIS A 427 -21.16 -12.70 2.04
C HIS A 427 -21.46 -12.64 3.54
N SER A 428 -22.58 -12.00 3.90
CA SER A 428 -23.01 -11.90 5.29
C SER A 428 -23.27 -13.26 5.95
N ARG A 429 -23.73 -14.26 5.21
CA ARG A 429 -23.90 -15.64 5.71
C ARG A 429 -22.55 -16.32 5.92
N THR A 430 -21.67 -16.20 4.95
CA THR A 430 -20.34 -16.82 4.98
C THR A 430 -19.48 -16.28 6.12
N VAL A 431 -19.51 -14.97 6.37
CA VAL A 431 -18.76 -14.38 7.50
C VAL A 431 -19.28 -14.91 8.83
N ARG A 432 -20.61 -15.00 9.03
CA ARG A 432 -21.18 -15.59 10.26
C ARG A 432 -20.78 -17.05 10.42
N MET A 433 -20.79 -17.82 9.35
CA MET A 433 -20.33 -19.22 9.34
C MET A 433 -18.85 -19.32 9.73
N ALA A 434 -17.99 -18.48 9.13
CA ALA A 434 -16.56 -18.45 9.43
C ALA A 434 -16.27 -18.10 10.89
N ILE A 435 -17.00 -17.11 11.45
CA ILE A 435 -16.93 -16.74 12.87
C ILE A 435 -17.36 -17.92 13.74
N ALA A 436 -18.51 -18.54 13.46
CA ALA A 436 -19.05 -19.66 14.23
C ALA A 436 -18.13 -20.88 14.23
N LYS A 437 -17.43 -21.14 13.11
CA LYS A 437 -16.41 -22.20 13.00
C LYS A 437 -15.07 -21.86 13.67
N GLY A 438 -14.89 -20.62 14.15
CA GLY A 438 -13.64 -20.20 14.79
C GLY A 438 -12.49 -20.00 13.80
N MET A 439 -12.79 -19.65 12.54
CA MET A 439 -11.76 -19.32 11.57
C MET A 439 -10.92 -18.14 12.06
N ARG A 440 -9.63 -18.13 11.70
CA ARG A 440 -8.77 -16.99 11.98
C ARG A 440 -9.09 -15.85 11.03
N ILE A 441 -9.79 -14.86 11.54
CA ILE A 441 -10.22 -13.68 10.80
C ILE A 441 -9.34 -12.49 11.17
N VAL A 442 -8.97 -11.70 10.15
CA VAL A 442 -8.29 -10.42 10.30
C VAL A 442 -9.09 -9.32 9.60
N THR A 443 -8.99 -8.07 10.05
CA THR A 443 -9.69 -6.95 9.41
C THR A 443 -9.03 -6.54 8.12
N GLY A 444 -9.85 -6.15 7.14
CA GLY A 444 -9.43 -5.41 5.96
C GLY A 444 -10.65 -4.70 5.40
N THR A 445 -10.52 -3.52 4.82
CA THR A 445 -11.70 -2.73 4.42
C THR A 445 -12.00 -2.78 2.92
N ASP A 446 -10.97 -3.00 2.10
CA ASP A 446 -10.98 -2.90 0.64
C ASP A 446 -11.45 -1.50 0.16
N CYS A 447 -10.96 -0.45 0.82
CA CYS A 447 -11.28 0.93 0.46
C CYS A 447 -10.19 1.53 -0.46
N PRO A 448 -10.58 2.12 -1.62
CA PRO A 448 -9.65 2.75 -2.57
C PRO A 448 -9.16 4.16 -2.17
N ALA A 449 -9.79 4.78 -1.17
CA ALA A 449 -9.55 6.16 -0.74
C ALA A 449 -8.71 6.28 0.54
N GLY A 450 -7.82 5.31 0.81
CA GLY A 450 -7.13 5.25 2.09
C GLY A 450 -8.07 4.94 3.25
N CYS A 451 -7.58 4.13 4.17
CA CYS A 451 -8.46 3.48 5.13
C CYS A 451 -8.38 4.16 6.50
N SER A 452 -9.28 5.13 6.72
CA SER A 452 -9.71 5.59 8.05
C SER A 452 -10.74 4.66 8.69
N GLU A 453 -11.28 3.70 7.93
CA GLU A 453 -12.55 3.05 8.22
C GLU A 453 -12.43 1.66 8.86
N VAL A 454 -11.23 1.21 9.23
CA VAL A 454 -11.05 -0.13 9.81
C VAL A 454 -11.85 -0.32 11.11
N GLY A 455 -12.14 0.76 11.84
CA GLY A 455 -13.06 0.72 12.97
C GLY A 455 -14.47 0.24 12.59
N LYS A 456 -14.94 0.50 11.37
CA LYS A 456 -16.22 -0.02 10.86
C LYS A 456 -16.14 -1.53 10.64
N GLU A 457 -15.04 -2.02 10.06
CA GLU A 457 -14.78 -3.45 9.91
C GLU A 457 -14.83 -4.17 11.26
N VAL A 458 -14.21 -3.59 12.29
CA VAL A 458 -14.26 -4.10 13.67
C VAL A 458 -15.70 -4.14 14.19
N ASN A 459 -16.49 -3.08 13.97
CA ASN A 459 -17.90 -3.06 14.36
C ASN A 459 -18.73 -4.11 13.61
N PHE A 460 -18.50 -4.30 12.31
CA PHE A 460 -19.21 -5.32 11.52
C PHE A 460 -18.88 -6.73 11.98
N LEU A 461 -17.62 -7.03 12.29
CA LEU A 461 -17.23 -8.33 12.86
C LEU A 461 -17.98 -8.61 14.17
N HIS A 462 -18.14 -7.60 15.02
CA HIS A 462 -18.93 -7.72 16.24
C HIS A 462 -20.42 -7.96 15.93
N MET A 463 -21.01 -7.17 15.04
CA MET A 463 -22.40 -7.34 14.60
C MET A 463 -22.67 -8.72 13.99
N PHE A 464 -21.64 -9.35 13.40
CA PHE A 464 -21.74 -10.65 12.74
C PHE A 464 -21.41 -11.82 13.68
N GLY A 465 -21.10 -11.55 14.95
CA GLY A 465 -21.06 -12.58 16.00
C GLY A 465 -19.77 -12.66 16.81
N MET A 466 -18.76 -11.82 16.54
CA MET A 466 -17.60 -11.73 17.42
C MET A 466 -17.93 -10.97 18.71
N THR A 467 -17.30 -11.33 19.82
CA THR A 467 -17.24 -10.45 20.99
C THR A 467 -16.41 -9.19 20.69
N PRO A 468 -16.58 -8.08 21.43
CA PRO A 468 -15.75 -6.89 21.24
C PRO A 468 -14.24 -7.17 21.29
N LEU A 469 -13.81 -8.02 22.22
CA LEU A 469 -12.41 -8.40 22.36
C LEU A 469 -11.90 -9.22 21.16
N GLN A 470 -12.70 -10.12 20.61
CA GLN A 470 -12.36 -10.88 19.40
C GLN A 470 -12.25 -9.95 18.17
N ALA A 471 -13.17 -9.01 18.02
CA ALA A 471 -13.14 -8.05 16.91
C ALA A 471 -11.92 -7.13 16.99
N ILE A 472 -11.56 -6.63 18.19
CA ILE A 472 -10.34 -5.85 18.41
C ILE A 472 -9.09 -6.69 18.09
N ARG A 473 -9.05 -7.95 18.54
CA ARG A 473 -7.94 -8.85 18.28
C ARG A 473 -7.74 -9.14 16.78
N ALA A 474 -8.84 -9.25 16.00
CA ALA A 474 -8.79 -9.40 14.55
C ALA A 474 -8.12 -8.21 13.85
N ALA A 475 -8.23 -7.00 14.42
CA ALA A 475 -7.58 -5.78 13.93
C ALA A 475 -6.23 -5.47 14.57
N THR A 476 -5.75 -6.32 15.48
CA THR A 476 -4.50 -6.09 16.22
C THR A 476 -3.69 -7.37 16.30
N GLY A 477 -3.86 -8.19 17.34
CA GLY A 477 -2.95 -9.30 17.64
C GLY A 477 -2.91 -10.42 16.60
N ASP A 478 -4.00 -10.64 15.85
CA ASP A 478 -4.04 -11.62 14.77
C ASP A 478 -3.68 -11.02 13.40
N ALA A 479 -3.77 -9.70 13.24
CA ALA A 479 -3.61 -9.04 11.95
C ALA A 479 -2.24 -9.25 11.27
N PRO A 480 -1.07 -9.15 11.95
CA PRO A 480 0.24 -9.40 11.34
C PRO A 480 0.40 -10.77 10.69
N ARG A 481 -0.46 -11.75 11.03
CA ARG A 481 -0.45 -13.09 10.43
C ARG A 481 -0.83 -13.05 8.94
N CYS A 482 -1.47 -11.98 8.47
CA CYS A 482 -1.74 -11.75 7.06
C CYS A 482 -0.46 -11.65 6.19
N MET A 483 0.69 -11.41 6.82
CA MET A 483 2.03 -11.45 6.20
C MET A 483 2.61 -12.86 6.12
N GLY A 484 1.85 -13.86 6.55
CA GLY A 484 2.19 -15.27 6.44
C GLY A 484 3.28 -15.72 7.42
N GLN A 485 3.59 -17.01 7.36
CA GLN A 485 4.49 -17.68 8.29
C GLN A 485 5.97 -17.69 7.85
N TRP A 486 6.28 -17.25 6.63
CA TRP A 486 7.60 -17.50 6.02
C TRP A 486 8.67 -16.44 6.35
N GLY A 487 8.33 -15.37 7.07
CA GLY A 487 9.33 -14.54 7.76
C GLY A 487 9.19 -13.02 7.66
N LEU A 488 8.12 -12.48 7.09
CA LEU A 488 7.88 -11.02 7.04
C LEU A 488 6.84 -10.51 8.04
N ALA A 489 6.15 -11.38 8.79
CA ALA A 489 5.25 -10.95 9.84
C ALA A 489 6.03 -10.17 10.92
N PRO A 490 5.73 -8.88 11.15
CA PRO A 490 6.41 -8.11 12.18
C PRO A 490 5.94 -8.53 13.58
N LYS A 491 6.74 -8.22 14.60
CA LYS A 491 6.32 -8.30 16.00
C LYS A 491 5.50 -7.05 16.34
N SER A 492 4.30 -6.97 15.78
CA SER A 492 3.38 -5.84 15.93
C SER A 492 1.99 -6.32 16.36
N GLY A 493 1.05 -5.39 16.52
CA GLY A 493 -0.35 -5.68 16.84
C GLY A 493 -0.61 -6.17 18.27
N GLN A 494 0.40 -6.21 19.14
CA GLN A 494 0.24 -6.60 20.55
C GLN A 494 1.01 -5.65 21.46
N LEU A 495 0.42 -5.32 22.61
CA LEU A 495 1.12 -4.64 23.68
C LEU A 495 1.86 -5.71 24.49
N ALA A 496 3.10 -5.98 24.09
CA ALA A 496 3.96 -6.94 24.76
C ALA A 496 5.43 -6.53 24.64
N VAL A 497 6.26 -6.90 25.63
CA VAL A 497 7.70 -6.64 25.58
C VAL A 497 8.31 -7.32 24.35
N GLY A 498 9.13 -6.56 23.62
CA GLY A 498 9.76 -7.01 22.37
C GLY A 498 8.88 -6.89 21.12
N PHE A 499 7.67 -6.31 21.25
CA PHE A 499 6.86 -5.85 20.13
C PHE A 499 7.09 -4.36 19.86
N GLU A 500 6.70 -3.93 18.67
CA GLU A 500 6.70 -2.54 18.22
C GLU A 500 5.77 -1.69 19.09
N ALA A 501 6.19 -0.45 19.36
CA ALA A 501 5.47 0.50 20.19
C ALA A 501 4.44 1.30 19.37
N ASP A 502 3.51 0.58 18.75
CA ASP A 502 2.34 1.12 18.07
C ASP A 502 1.14 1.06 19.03
N VAL A 503 0.78 2.21 19.61
CA VAL A 503 -0.10 2.30 20.79
C VAL A 503 -1.18 3.36 20.55
N LEU A 504 -2.42 3.05 20.93
CA LEU A 504 -3.56 3.97 20.90
C LEU A 504 -4.04 4.28 22.31
N GLY A 505 -4.30 5.55 22.58
CA GLY A 505 -5.01 6.00 23.77
C GLY A 505 -6.43 6.47 23.42
N LEU A 506 -7.43 5.96 24.11
CA LEU A 506 -8.84 6.17 23.82
C LEU A 506 -9.53 6.92 24.97
N ALA A 507 -10.49 7.78 24.61
CA ALA A 507 -11.34 8.49 25.57
C ALA A 507 -12.39 7.59 26.24
N VAL A 508 -12.74 6.47 25.59
CA VAL A 508 -13.76 5.51 26.05
C VAL A 508 -13.26 4.10 25.77
N SER A 509 -13.58 3.14 26.64
CA SER A 509 -13.23 1.75 26.44
C SER A 509 -13.95 1.14 25.23
N PRO A 510 -13.23 0.57 24.25
CA PRO A 510 -13.83 -0.07 23.08
C PRO A 510 -14.50 -1.41 23.42
N LEU A 511 -14.29 -1.93 24.63
CA LEU A 511 -15.02 -3.11 25.12
C LEU A 511 -16.47 -2.78 25.50
N LEU A 512 -16.78 -1.49 25.75
CA LEU A 512 -18.13 -1.01 26.04
C LEU A 512 -18.82 -0.54 24.76
N ASP A 513 -18.10 0.14 23.87
CA ASP A 513 -18.62 0.63 22.59
C ASP A 513 -17.52 0.62 21.52
N LEU A 514 -17.60 -0.30 20.56
CA LEU A 514 -16.63 -0.39 19.46
C LEU A 514 -16.70 0.79 18.48
N ARG A 515 -17.77 1.58 18.48
CA ARG A 515 -17.90 2.77 17.61
C ARG A 515 -16.90 3.86 17.96
N VAL A 516 -16.23 3.78 19.11
CA VAL A 516 -15.12 4.68 19.45
C VAL A 516 -13.97 4.55 18.45
N LEU A 517 -13.82 3.37 17.81
CA LEU A 517 -12.81 3.13 16.79
C LEU A 517 -13.19 3.73 15.42
N THR A 518 -14.43 4.20 15.23
CA THR A 518 -14.88 4.85 13.98
C THR A 518 -14.83 6.38 14.07
N ARG A 519 -14.37 6.94 15.19
CA ARG A 519 -14.40 8.39 15.43
C ARG A 519 -13.02 8.89 15.82
N SER A 520 -12.42 9.69 14.95
CA SER A 520 -11.09 10.27 15.19
C SER A 520 -11.01 10.95 16.56
N ALA A 521 -12.03 11.71 16.96
CA ALA A 521 -12.03 12.45 18.23
C ALA A 521 -11.90 11.54 19.47
N ASP A 522 -12.37 10.29 19.41
CA ASP A 522 -12.29 9.37 20.55
C ASP A 522 -10.93 8.68 20.64
N ILE A 523 -10.18 8.65 19.53
CA ILE A 523 -8.78 8.20 19.47
C ILE A 523 -7.90 9.40 19.83
N THR A 524 -7.83 9.67 21.12
CA THR A 524 -7.15 10.86 21.68
C THR A 524 -5.65 10.88 21.44
N HIS A 525 -5.02 9.70 21.43
CA HIS A 525 -3.58 9.57 21.26
C HIS A 525 -3.24 8.46 20.27
N VAL A 526 -2.24 8.73 19.43
CA VAL A 526 -1.63 7.73 18.56
C VAL A 526 -0.12 7.84 18.75
N TRP A 527 0.50 6.73 19.09
CA TRP A 527 1.95 6.55 19.04
C TRP A 527 2.27 5.54 17.95
N LYS A 528 3.19 5.91 17.06
CA LYS A 528 3.73 5.04 16.02
C LYS A 528 5.22 4.95 16.18
N ALA A 529 5.74 3.72 16.24
CA ALA A 529 7.13 3.45 16.56
C ALA A 529 7.62 4.15 17.84
N GLY A 530 6.76 4.24 18.85
CA GLY A 530 7.02 4.90 20.13
C GLY A 530 6.99 6.44 20.09
N LYS A 531 6.75 7.04 18.93
CA LYS A 531 6.68 8.50 18.76
C LYS A 531 5.23 8.94 18.69
N ALA A 532 4.91 10.00 19.41
CA ALA A 532 3.58 10.60 19.35
C ALA A 532 3.32 11.22 17.98
N VAL A 533 2.19 10.87 17.38
CA VAL A 533 1.74 11.40 16.08
C VAL A 533 0.42 12.16 16.20
N LYS A 534 -0.38 11.84 17.23
CA LYS A 534 -1.61 12.53 17.61
C LYS A 534 -1.70 12.65 19.12
N GLN A 535 -2.06 13.84 19.61
CA GLN A 535 -2.29 14.14 21.02
C GLN A 535 -3.35 15.26 21.17
N PRO A 536 -4.03 15.38 22.33
CA PRO A 536 -4.98 16.44 22.63
C PRO A 536 -4.41 17.86 22.58
#